data_AF-A0A0D0AGB5-F1
#
_entry.id   AF-A0A0D0AGB5-F1
#
_cell.length_a   1.000
_cell.length_b   1.000
_cell.length_c   1.000
_cell.angle_alpha   90.00
_cell.angle_beta   90.00
_cell.angle_gamma   90.00
#
_symmetry.space_group_name_H-M   'P 1'
#
loop_
_entity.id
_entity.type
_entity.pdbx_description
1 polymer ?
#
loop_
_entity_poly.entity_id
_entity_poly.type
_entity_poly.pdbx_seq_one_letter_code
_entity_poly.pdbx_strand_id
1 'polypeptide(L)'
;MEYATRGNLCDHQMSFPLHDSKDLIIRAKHVKHDSPILQLIPSHKFVNDLSTTLVVENALKYWVLRFAASGSSTMQNSSGATLVDIHSPTWDMISKRLRPLEDVRFIVITHNQASGSAPSLKADLPRYGFEFFVDEDGELQSRNMRNMVVDVIQSTGTILGLVNQLILRPKLQVADEYLRTVIIPDGRISYSADRHHVRVTIAPEGTQVTYQLYREYRG
;
A
#
# COMPACT_ATOMS: atom_id res chain seq x y z
N MET A 1 33.77 -0.70 7.86
CA MET A 1 32.76 -0.41 8.91
C MET A 1 32.79 -1.53 9.92
N GLU A 2 33.07 -1.20 11.17
CA GLU A 2 33.05 -2.15 12.29
C GLU A 2 31.61 -2.31 12.78
N TYR A 3 31.16 -3.56 12.92
CA TYR A 3 29.81 -3.88 13.37
C TYR A 3 29.83 -4.09 14.89
N ALA A 4 29.14 -3.24 15.65
CA ALA A 4 28.91 -3.50 17.06
C ALA A 4 27.77 -4.54 17.20
N THR A 5 28.07 -5.70 17.77
CA THR A 5 27.06 -6.70 18.14
C THR A 5 26.45 -6.30 19.48
N ARG A 6 25.12 -6.15 19.56
CA ARG A 6 24.45 -5.70 20.80
C ARG A 6 23.49 -6.71 21.43
N GLY A 7 23.20 -7.85 20.80
CA GLY A 7 22.41 -8.91 21.42
C GLY A 7 21.89 -9.97 20.47
N ASN A 8 21.33 -11.03 21.05
CA ASN A 8 20.65 -12.12 20.35
C ASN A 8 19.13 -11.93 20.48
N LEU A 9 18.41 -11.98 19.36
CA LEU A 9 16.95 -11.98 19.32
C LEU A 9 16.47 -13.15 18.47
N CYS A 10 15.68 -14.06 19.05
CA CYS A 10 15.07 -15.20 18.35
C CYS A 10 16.06 -15.94 17.42
N ASP A 11 17.18 -16.46 17.97
CA ASP A 11 18.25 -17.20 17.24
C ASP A 11 19.05 -16.40 16.20
N HIS A 12 18.92 -15.07 16.18
CA HIS A 12 19.66 -14.18 15.30
C HIS A 12 20.57 -13.23 16.09
N GLN A 13 21.83 -13.13 15.67
CA GLN A 13 22.78 -12.12 16.13
C GLN A 13 22.52 -10.82 15.38
N MET A 14 22.23 -9.76 16.15
CA MET A 14 21.92 -8.45 15.60
C MET A 14 23.16 -7.55 15.66
N SER A 15 23.45 -6.89 14.55
CA SER A 15 24.56 -5.96 14.40
C SER A 15 24.07 -4.64 13.81
N PHE A 16 24.62 -3.55 14.34
CA PHE A 16 24.14 -2.21 14.10
C PHE A 16 25.32 -1.31 13.74
N PRO A 17 25.64 -1.09 12.45
CA PRO A 17 26.51 0.02 12.08
C PRO A 17 25.68 1.26 11.77
N LEU A 18 26.22 2.40 12.15
CA LEU A 18 25.80 3.70 11.64
C LEU A 18 26.60 3.96 10.36
N HIS A 19 25.91 4.09 9.24
CA HIS A 19 26.48 4.59 7.99
C HIS A 19 26.52 6.11 8.04
N ASP A 20 27.69 6.70 7.74
CA ASP A 20 27.97 8.15 7.80
C ASP A 20 27.48 8.84 9.08
N SER A 21 27.51 8.11 10.21
CA SER A 21 27.06 8.57 11.53
C SER A 21 25.58 8.98 11.62
N LYS A 22 24.74 8.63 10.62
CA LYS A 22 23.34 9.09 10.55
C LYS A 22 22.34 8.00 10.19
N ASP A 23 22.75 6.97 9.46
CA ASP A 23 21.84 5.95 8.95
C ASP A 23 22.07 4.62 9.69
N LEU A 24 21.08 4.19 10.47
CA LEU A 24 21.15 2.91 11.20
C LEU A 24 20.90 1.76 10.23
N ILE A 25 21.93 0.98 9.96
CA ILE A 25 21.79 -0.29 9.24
C ILE A 25 21.57 -1.37 10.29
N ILE A 26 20.57 -2.22 10.08
CA ILE A 26 20.32 -3.37 10.95
C ILE A 26 20.64 -4.64 10.16
N ARG A 27 21.63 -5.39 10.65
CA ARG A 27 22.09 -6.65 10.06
C ARG A 27 21.81 -7.80 11.02
N ALA A 28 21.05 -8.79 10.56
CA ALA A 28 20.77 -10.01 11.31
C ALA A 28 21.51 -11.20 10.67
N LYS A 29 22.21 -12.00 11.48
CA LYS A 29 22.81 -13.29 11.08
C LYS A 29 22.23 -14.40 11.94
N HIS A 30 21.76 -15.49 11.33
CA HIS A 30 21.32 -16.67 12.07
C HIS A 30 22.52 -17.35 12.74
N VAL A 31 22.41 -17.68 14.03
CA VAL A 31 23.57 -18.12 14.84
C VAL A 31 24.07 -19.53 14.45
N LYS A 32 23.21 -20.38 13.89
CA LYS A 32 23.50 -21.82 13.63
C LYS A 32 23.71 -22.20 12.17
N HIS A 33 23.41 -21.31 11.23
CA HIS A 33 23.54 -21.58 9.80
C HIS A 33 24.35 -20.44 9.19
N ASP A 34 25.39 -20.76 8.40
CA ASP A 34 26.21 -19.78 7.69
C ASP A 34 25.47 -19.21 6.46
N SER A 35 24.22 -18.83 6.69
CA SER A 35 23.26 -18.31 5.71
C SER A 35 23.55 -16.84 5.39
N PRO A 36 23.10 -16.35 4.21
CA PRO A 36 23.37 -14.99 3.77
C PRO A 36 22.83 -13.93 4.76
N ILE A 37 23.52 -12.80 4.75
CA ILE A 37 23.26 -11.61 5.55
C ILE A 37 21.86 -11.06 5.22
N LEU A 38 20.96 -10.99 6.21
CA LEU A 38 19.62 -10.44 6.03
C LEU A 38 19.56 -9.02 6.65
N GLN A 39 19.23 -8.03 5.81
CA GLN A 39 18.81 -6.68 6.23
C GLN A 39 17.37 -6.76 6.76
N LEU A 40 17.13 -6.18 7.94
CA LEU A 40 15.84 -6.07 8.65
C LEU A 40 14.92 -7.31 8.59
N ILE A 41 15.20 -8.29 9.45
CA ILE A 41 14.36 -9.45 9.76
C ILE A 41 14.40 -9.65 11.30
N PRO A 42 13.27 -9.94 11.97
CA PRO A 42 12.15 -10.72 11.45
C PRO A 42 11.01 -9.93 10.81
N SER A 43 10.80 -10.19 9.51
CA SER A 43 9.69 -9.73 8.67
C SER A 43 8.32 -9.89 9.34
N HIS A 44 8.07 -11.03 9.99
CA HIS A 44 6.79 -11.33 10.64
C HIS A 44 6.48 -10.43 11.85
N LYS A 45 7.49 -9.81 12.48
CA LYS A 45 7.27 -8.89 13.62
C LYS A 45 6.69 -7.55 13.16
N PHE A 46 6.90 -7.18 11.90
CA PHE A 46 6.45 -5.92 11.32
C PHE A 46 5.16 -6.04 10.51
N VAL A 47 4.47 -7.18 10.53
CA VAL A 47 3.25 -7.43 9.74
C VAL A 47 2.10 -6.46 10.07
N ASN A 48 2.21 -5.74 11.18
CA ASN A 48 1.28 -4.68 11.59
C ASN A 48 1.95 -3.32 11.79
N ASP A 49 3.22 -3.17 11.43
CA ASP A 49 3.97 -1.90 11.51
C ASP A 49 4.34 -1.39 10.11
N LEU A 50 4.40 -2.30 9.12
CA LEU A 50 4.73 -2.03 7.73
C LEU A 50 3.81 -2.83 6.81
N SER A 51 3.63 -2.33 5.58
CA SER A 51 2.93 -3.08 4.52
C SER A 51 3.61 -4.43 4.26
N THR A 52 2.82 -5.50 4.18
CA THR A 52 3.30 -6.87 3.94
C THR A 52 4.06 -6.97 2.61
N THR A 53 3.69 -6.18 1.60
CA THR A 53 4.42 -6.12 0.33
C THR A 53 5.87 -5.70 0.54
N LEU A 54 6.13 -4.70 1.39
CA LEU A 54 7.49 -4.25 1.68
C LEU A 54 8.31 -5.36 2.35
N VAL A 55 7.65 -6.09 3.24
CA VAL A 55 8.24 -7.13 4.08
C VAL A 55 8.55 -8.42 3.31
N VAL A 56 7.69 -8.84 2.38
CA VAL A 56 7.77 -10.14 1.69
C VAL A 56 8.49 -10.07 0.35
N GLU A 57 8.36 -8.96 -0.40
CA GLU A 57 8.90 -8.87 -1.77
C GLU A 57 10.36 -8.42 -1.84
N ASN A 58 11.08 -8.41 -0.70
CA ASN A 58 12.46 -7.89 -0.63
C ASN A 58 12.58 -6.41 -1.06
N ALA A 59 11.44 -5.70 -1.12
CA ALA A 59 11.37 -4.31 -1.53
C ALA A 59 12.14 -3.40 -0.55
N LEU A 60 12.28 -3.82 0.73
CA LEU A 60 13.09 -3.14 1.74
C LEU A 60 14.57 -2.96 1.37
N LYS A 61 15.10 -3.67 0.36
CA LYS A 61 16.47 -3.41 -0.15
C LYS A 61 16.71 -1.96 -0.56
N TYR A 62 15.65 -1.22 -0.86
CA TYR A 62 15.73 0.17 -1.29
C TYR A 62 15.13 1.16 -0.29
N TRP A 63 14.73 0.71 0.90
CA TRP A 63 14.14 1.55 1.96
C TRP A 63 15.08 1.67 3.16
N VAL A 64 15.27 2.89 3.64
CA VAL A 64 16.13 3.23 4.78
C VAL A 64 15.27 3.88 5.87
N LEU A 65 15.39 3.35 7.09
CA LEU A 65 14.76 3.94 8.27
C LEU A 65 15.67 5.04 8.84
N ARG A 66 15.18 6.28 8.86
CA ARG A 66 15.85 7.45 9.41
C ARG A 66 15.24 7.80 10.76
N PHE A 67 16.06 7.75 11.80
CA PHE A 67 15.65 8.14 13.14
C PHE A 67 15.90 9.63 13.35
N ALA A 68 14.88 10.37 13.77
CA ALA A 68 15.03 11.76 14.16
C ALA A 68 15.45 11.84 15.64
N ALA A 69 16.45 12.67 15.95
CA ALA A 69 16.84 12.95 17.34
C ALA A 69 15.72 13.68 18.12
N SER A 70 14.84 14.37 17.39
CA SER A 70 13.62 14.99 17.88
C SER A 70 12.57 14.97 16.76
N GLY A 71 11.34 14.56 17.05
CA GLY A 71 10.25 14.43 16.06
C GLY A 71 10.05 12.99 15.58
N SER A 72 9.33 12.83 14.46
CA SER A 72 8.99 11.50 13.93
C SER A 72 10.13 10.89 13.12
N SER A 73 10.39 9.61 13.36
CA SER A 73 11.27 8.81 12.49
C SER A 73 10.56 8.51 11.17
N THR A 74 11.29 8.41 10.07
CA THR A 74 10.73 8.25 8.73
C THR A 74 11.38 7.08 8.01
N MET A 75 10.64 6.41 7.12
CA MET A 75 11.19 5.41 6.22
C MET A 75 11.19 5.96 4.80
N GLN A 76 12.36 6.01 4.17
CA GLN A 76 12.54 6.62 2.85
C GLN A 76 13.13 5.66 1.85
N ASN A 77 12.65 5.69 0.61
CA ASN A 77 13.27 4.92 -0.46
C ASN A 77 14.38 5.71 -1.18
N SER A 78 15.08 5.06 -2.10
CA SER A 78 16.14 5.68 -2.91
C SER A 78 15.66 6.80 -3.83
N SER A 79 14.35 6.90 -4.13
CA SER A 79 13.78 8.01 -4.90
C SER A 79 13.42 9.23 -4.03
N GLY A 80 13.67 9.17 -2.72
CA GLY A 80 13.30 10.22 -1.76
C GLY A 80 11.85 10.16 -1.28
N ALA A 81 11.09 9.13 -1.66
CA ALA A 81 9.73 8.96 -1.20
C ALA A 81 9.69 8.46 0.23
N THR A 82 8.86 9.10 1.05
CA THR A 82 8.71 8.77 2.47
C THR A 82 7.43 7.96 2.67
N LEU A 83 7.53 6.82 3.35
CA LEU A 83 6.40 5.98 3.69
C LEU A 83 5.47 6.75 4.66
N VAL A 84 4.17 6.69 4.39
CA VAL A 84 3.17 7.23 5.31
C VAL A 84 2.94 6.23 6.42
N ASP A 85 3.00 6.70 7.67
CA ASP A 85 2.72 5.89 8.86
C ASP A 85 1.32 5.28 8.78
N ILE A 86 1.24 3.95 8.94
CA ILE A 86 -0.01 3.20 8.82
C ILE A 86 -1.03 3.54 9.92
N HIS A 87 -0.59 4.15 11.01
CA HIS A 87 -1.45 4.62 12.09
C HIS A 87 -1.88 6.08 11.90
N SER A 88 -1.40 6.76 10.85
CA SER A 88 -1.76 8.14 10.59
C SER A 88 -3.18 8.28 10.01
N PRO A 89 -3.87 9.41 10.28
CA PRO A 89 -5.16 9.71 9.66
C PRO A 89 -5.10 9.71 8.12
N THR A 90 -3.97 10.15 7.56
CA THR A 90 -3.74 10.18 6.11
C THR A 90 -3.77 8.77 5.50
N TRP A 91 -3.11 7.82 6.16
CA TRP A 91 -3.12 6.43 5.72
C TRP A 91 -4.52 5.83 5.83
N ASP A 92 -5.23 6.07 6.94
CA ASP A 92 -6.59 5.55 7.17
C ASP A 92 -7.57 6.08 6.12
N MET A 93 -7.49 7.37 5.79
CA MET A 93 -8.33 8.01 4.78
C MET A 93 -8.16 7.36 3.40
N ILE A 94 -6.93 7.18 2.92
CA ILE A 94 -6.68 6.64 1.57
C ILE A 94 -6.93 5.13 1.54
N SER A 95 -6.43 4.38 2.52
CA SER A 95 -6.56 2.93 2.54
C SER A 95 -8.03 2.51 2.52
N LYS A 96 -8.92 3.20 3.27
CA LYS A 96 -10.37 2.97 3.24
C LYS A 96 -10.99 3.10 1.85
N ARG A 97 -10.49 4.03 1.03
CA ARG A 97 -10.99 4.26 -0.34
C ARG A 97 -10.56 3.15 -1.29
N LEU A 98 -9.40 2.52 -1.06
CA LEU A 98 -8.83 1.47 -1.90
C LEU A 98 -9.13 0.03 -1.40
N ARG A 99 -9.57 -0.10 -0.14
CA ARG A 99 -9.89 -1.37 0.51
C ARG A 99 -10.96 -2.23 -0.19
N PRO A 100 -11.90 -1.69 -0.99
CA PRO A 100 -12.77 -2.54 -1.79
C PRO A 100 -12.00 -3.42 -2.79
N LEU A 101 -10.84 -2.96 -3.27
CA LEU A 101 -10.02 -3.70 -4.22
C LEU A 101 -8.92 -4.53 -3.54
N GLU A 102 -8.23 -3.99 -2.54
CA GLU A 102 -7.04 -4.62 -1.95
C GLU A 102 -7.12 -4.70 -0.43
N ASP A 103 -6.52 -5.74 0.15
CA ASP A 103 -6.35 -5.79 1.60
C ASP A 103 -5.32 -4.75 2.04
N VAL A 104 -5.61 -4.03 3.12
CA VAL A 104 -4.77 -2.95 3.66
C VAL A 104 -3.30 -3.32 3.83
N ARG A 105 -3.01 -4.59 4.10
CA ARG A 105 -1.65 -5.12 4.24
C ARG A 105 -0.84 -5.07 2.96
N PHE A 106 -1.47 -4.95 1.81
CA PHE A 106 -0.79 -4.86 0.50
C PHE A 106 -0.87 -3.47 -0.12
N ILE A 107 -1.45 -2.49 0.58
CA ILE A 107 -1.45 -1.08 0.17
C ILE A 107 -0.14 -0.45 0.63
N VAL A 108 0.51 0.31 -0.25
CA VAL A 108 1.70 1.11 0.09
C VAL A 108 1.38 2.58 -0.18
N ILE A 109 1.49 3.43 0.84
CA ILE A 109 1.21 4.86 0.72
C ILE A 109 2.50 5.62 1.00
N THR A 110 2.84 6.53 0.08
CA THR A 110 4.08 7.31 0.13
C THR A 110 3.78 8.77 -0.13
N HIS A 111 4.65 9.65 0.36
CA HIS A 111 4.62 11.06 -0.01
C HIS A 111 6.01 11.53 -0.41
N ASN A 112 6.08 12.39 -1.41
CA ASN A 112 7.29 13.10 -1.80
C ASN A 112 7.19 14.56 -1.35
N GLN A 113 8.16 15.01 -0.55
CA GLN A 113 8.43 16.43 -0.36
C GLN A 113 9.54 16.85 -1.33
N ALA A 114 9.19 17.15 -2.57
CA ALA A 114 10.12 17.84 -3.46
C ALA A 114 10.19 19.32 -3.04
N SER A 115 11.40 19.87 -2.86
CA SER A 115 11.57 21.27 -2.51
C SER A 115 10.89 22.18 -3.54
N GLY A 116 9.91 22.97 -3.09
CA GLY A 116 9.21 23.94 -3.94
C GLY A 116 7.95 23.43 -4.64
N SER A 117 7.52 22.19 -4.41
CA SER A 117 6.23 21.67 -4.90
C SER A 117 5.32 21.25 -3.75
N ALA A 118 4.01 21.24 -3.99
CA ALA A 118 3.06 20.67 -3.05
C ALA A 118 3.42 19.19 -2.79
N PRO A 119 3.28 18.71 -1.54
CA PRO A 119 3.56 17.32 -1.22
C PRO A 119 2.68 16.41 -2.08
N SER A 120 3.30 15.53 -2.87
CA SER A 120 2.55 14.58 -3.69
C SER A 120 2.33 13.30 -2.89
N LEU A 121 1.07 12.99 -2.65
CA LEU A 121 0.65 11.79 -1.92
C LEU A 121 0.26 10.72 -2.93
N LYS A 122 0.86 9.53 -2.80
CA LYS A 122 0.76 8.44 -3.75
C LYS A 122 0.38 7.14 -3.02
N ALA A 123 -0.48 6.33 -3.62
CA ALA A 123 -0.84 5.02 -3.14
C ALA A 123 -0.65 3.96 -4.24
N ASP A 124 0.15 2.94 -3.95
CA ASP A 124 0.37 1.79 -4.80
C ASP A 124 -0.45 0.60 -4.31
N LEU A 125 -1.02 -0.15 -5.27
CA LEU A 125 -1.58 -1.50 -5.09
C LEU A 125 -0.72 -2.47 -5.91
N PRO A 126 0.43 -2.95 -5.37
CA PRO A 126 1.46 -3.60 -6.16
C PRO A 126 1.00 -4.90 -6.83
N ARG A 127 0.12 -5.66 -6.17
CA ARG A 127 -0.42 -6.93 -6.70
C ARG A 127 -1.27 -6.72 -7.97
N TYR A 128 -1.84 -5.53 -8.15
CA TYR A 128 -2.61 -5.15 -9.34
C TYR A 128 -1.81 -4.33 -10.34
N GLY A 129 -0.62 -3.84 -9.95
CA GLY A 129 0.12 -2.84 -10.70
C GLY A 129 -0.61 -1.49 -10.81
N PHE A 130 -1.56 -1.21 -9.91
CA PHE A 130 -2.26 0.08 -9.89
C PHE A 130 -1.53 1.10 -9.04
N GLU A 131 -1.50 2.33 -9.55
CA GLU A 131 -0.97 3.50 -8.87
C GLU A 131 -2.03 4.61 -8.85
N PHE A 132 -2.20 5.22 -7.69
CA PHE A 132 -3.07 6.35 -7.44
C PHE A 132 -2.29 7.51 -6.84
N PHE A 133 -2.77 8.73 -7.05
CA PHE A 133 -2.22 9.93 -6.43
C PHE A 133 -3.34 10.89 -6.05
N VAL A 134 -3.11 11.70 -5.03
CA VAL A 134 -4.00 12.82 -4.70
C VAL A 134 -3.62 14.01 -5.57
N ASP A 135 -4.58 14.52 -6.33
CA ASP A 135 -4.38 15.66 -7.21
C ASP A 135 -4.58 17.01 -6.48
N GLU A 136 -4.48 18.11 -7.22
CA GLU A 136 -4.62 19.47 -6.69
C GLU A 136 -6.03 19.77 -6.15
N ASP A 137 -7.04 19.03 -6.59
CA ASP A 137 -8.43 19.14 -6.13
C ASP A 137 -8.70 18.25 -4.90
N GLY A 138 -7.69 17.50 -4.43
CA GLY A 138 -7.82 16.54 -3.34
C GLY A 138 -8.48 15.21 -3.75
N GLU A 139 -8.66 14.96 -5.04
CA GLU A 139 -9.27 13.74 -5.55
C GLU A 139 -8.22 12.64 -5.73
N LEU A 140 -8.61 11.40 -5.43
CA LEU A 140 -7.73 10.23 -5.58
C LEU A 140 -7.78 9.74 -7.02
N GLN A 141 -6.83 10.18 -7.84
CA GLN A 141 -6.76 9.93 -9.27
C GLN A 141 -5.96 8.66 -9.58
N SER A 142 -6.40 7.88 -10.57
CA SER A 142 -5.65 6.73 -11.08
C SER A 142 -4.62 7.16 -12.12
N ARG A 143 -3.40 6.60 -12.05
CA ARG A 143 -2.40 6.72 -13.14
C ARG A 143 -2.64 5.76 -14.28
N ASN A 144 -3.13 4.56 -13.97
CA ASN A 144 -3.35 3.50 -14.96
C ASN A 144 -4.60 3.77 -15.80
N MET A 145 -5.59 4.47 -15.25
CA MET A 145 -6.81 4.87 -15.93
C MET A 145 -6.88 6.40 -15.98
N ARG A 146 -6.28 6.99 -17.02
CA ARG A 146 -6.17 8.45 -17.17
C ARG A 146 -7.55 9.11 -17.08
N ASN A 147 -7.58 10.32 -16.50
CA ASN A 147 -8.79 11.12 -16.28
C ASN A 147 -9.87 10.43 -15.41
N MET A 148 -9.51 9.39 -14.66
CA MET A 148 -10.44 8.71 -13.74
C MET A 148 -10.02 8.93 -12.29
N VAL A 149 -11.00 9.26 -11.45
CA VAL A 149 -10.85 9.43 -9.99
C VAL A 149 -11.70 8.41 -9.25
N VAL A 150 -11.29 8.02 -8.06
CA VAL A 150 -12.07 7.10 -7.21
C VAL A 150 -13.40 7.77 -6.85
N ASP A 151 -14.50 7.16 -7.28
CA ASP A 151 -15.83 7.71 -7.05
C ASP A 151 -16.12 7.76 -5.54
N VAL A 152 -16.78 8.81 -5.07
CA VAL A 152 -17.29 8.87 -3.70
C VAL A 152 -18.42 7.87 -3.54
N ILE A 153 -19.21 7.67 -4.60
CA ILE A 153 -20.33 6.73 -4.65
C ILE A 153 -19.82 5.38 -5.16
N GLN A 154 -19.52 4.48 -4.23
CA GLN A 154 -19.07 3.11 -4.50
C GLN A 154 -20.27 2.13 -4.66
N SER A 155 -21.28 2.53 -5.43
CA SER A 155 -22.43 1.68 -5.76
C SER A 155 -22.90 1.91 -7.20
N THR A 156 -23.16 0.81 -7.92
CA THR A 156 -23.80 0.78 -9.25
C THR A 156 -25.30 0.49 -9.20
N GLY A 157 -25.85 0.19 -8.03
CA GLY A 157 -27.26 -0.19 -7.85
C GLY A 157 -27.66 -1.59 -8.37
N THR A 158 -26.83 -2.26 -9.19
CA THR A 158 -27.15 -3.57 -9.78
C THR A 158 -26.37 -4.73 -9.17
N ILE A 159 -25.12 -4.50 -8.75
CA ILE A 159 -24.26 -5.53 -8.13
C ILE A 159 -24.46 -5.47 -6.60
N LEU A 160 -25.69 -5.73 -6.18
CA LEU A 160 -26.10 -5.65 -4.78
C LEU A 160 -25.39 -6.72 -3.94
N GLY A 161 -24.84 -6.30 -2.80
CA GLY A 161 -24.18 -7.20 -1.86
C GLY A 161 -22.71 -7.48 -2.12
N LEU A 162 -22.17 -7.15 -3.31
CA LEU A 162 -20.73 -7.27 -3.58
C LEU A 162 -19.96 -6.14 -2.88
N VAL A 163 -19.07 -6.52 -1.98
CA VAL A 163 -18.22 -5.58 -1.25
C VAL A 163 -16.98 -5.20 -2.07
N ASN A 164 -16.42 -6.16 -2.80
CA ASN A 164 -15.15 -5.99 -3.49
C ASN A 164 -15.34 -5.36 -4.88
N GLN A 165 -15.65 -4.07 -4.89
CA GLN A 165 -15.75 -3.27 -6.11
C GLN A 165 -15.16 -1.88 -5.88
N LEU A 166 -14.21 -1.48 -6.74
CA LEU A 166 -13.69 -0.12 -6.76
C LEU A 166 -14.24 0.59 -7.99
N ILE A 167 -15.08 1.60 -7.75
CA ILE A 167 -15.68 2.41 -8.80
C ILE A 167 -14.83 3.65 -9.03
N LEU A 168 -14.45 3.88 -10.27
CA LEU A 168 -13.86 5.12 -10.74
C LEU A 168 -14.86 5.89 -11.59
N ARG A 169 -14.83 7.22 -11.51
CA ARG A 169 -15.60 8.12 -12.38
C ARG A 169 -14.66 9.02 -13.20
N PRO A 170 -15.11 9.52 -14.35
CA PRO A 170 -14.41 10.61 -15.04
C PRO A 170 -14.18 11.81 -14.09
N LYS A 171 -12.99 12.41 -14.18
CA LYS A 171 -12.64 13.62 -13.43
C LYS A 171 -13.46 14.81 -13.92
N LEU A 172 -13.46 15.03 -15.23
CA LEU A 172 -14.29 16.02 -15.90
C LEU A 172 -15.57 15.34 -16.38
N GLN A 173 -16.71 15.87 -15.96
CA GLN A 173 -18.01 15.44 -16.50
C GLN A 173 -18.24 16.19 -17.80
N VAL A 174 -17.87 15.59 -18.93
CA VAL A 174 -18.31 16.06 -20.24
C VAL A 174 -19.71 15.52 -20.49
N ALA A 175 -20.60 16.35 -21.01
CA ALA A 175 -21.92 15.89 -21.45
C ALA A 175 -21.75 14.70 -22.41
N ASP A 176 -22.54 13.63 -22.20
CA ASP A 176 -22.52 12.33 -22.89
C ASP A 176 -21.47 11.26 -22.50
N GLU A 177 -20.53 11.52 -21.58
CA GLU A 177 -19.53 10.50 -21.15
C GLU A 177 -19.68 10.07 -19.68
N TYR A 178 -20.88 9.63 -19.27
CA TYR A 178 -21.04 8.98 -17.96
C TYR A 178 -20.66 7.50 -18.03
N LEU A 179 -19.37 7.19 -18.11
CA LEU A 179 -18.90 5.81 -18.00
C LEU A 179 -18.03 5.64 -16.76
N ARG A 180 -18.71 5.46 -15.62
CA ARG A 180 -18.08 4.90 -14.42
C ARG A 180 -17.47 3.55 -14.77
N THR A 181 -16.30 3.30 -14.21
CA THR A 181 -15.59 2.04 -14.37
C THR A 181 -15.61 1.31 -13.05
N VAL A 182 -16.08 0.07 -13.07
CA VAL A 182 -16.10 -0.80 -11.91
C VAL A 182 -14.96 -1.80 -12.06
N ILE A 183 -14.08 -1.83 -11.07
CA ILE A 183 -12.99 -2.78 -10.97
C ILE A 183 -13.39 -3.83 -9.93
N ILE A 184 -13.44 -5.09 -10.33
CA ILE A 184 -13.73 -6.22 -9.45
C ILE A 184 -12.52 -7.14 -9.46
N PRO A 185 -11.91 -7.44 -8.30
CA PRO A 185 -10.78 -8.36 -8.25
C PRO A 185 -11.23 -9.80 -8.49
N ASP A 186 -10.34 -10.61 -9.07
CA ASP A 186 -10.50 -12.06 -9.07
C ASP A 186 -9.96 -12.64 -7.75
N GLY A 187 -10.55 -13.76 -7.32
CA GLY A 187 -10.12 -14.44 -6.11
C GLY A 187 -11.18 -15.40 -5.59
N ARG A 188 -10.98 -15.87 -4.36
CA ARG A 188 -11.92 -16.78 -3.71
C ARG A 188 -13.18 -16.04 -3.30
N ILE A 189 -14.31 -16.47 -3.84
CA ILE A 189 -15.62 -15.90 -3.52
C ILE A 189 -16.16 -16.54 -2.24
N SER A 190 -16.69 -15.72 -1.35
CA SER A 190 -17.45 -16.16 -0.18
C SER A 190 -18.71 -15.31 -0.03
N TYR A 191 -19.74 -15.90 0.56
CA TYR A 191 -21.05 -15.27 0.77
C TYR A 191 -21.52 -15.50 2.20
N SER A 192 -22.25 -14.53 2.74
CA SER A 192 -22.84 -14.59 4.07
C SER A 192 -24.17 -13.84 4.09
N ALA A 193 -25.08 -14.22 4.99
CA ALA A 193 -26.29 -13.44 5.21
C ALA A 193 -25.94 -12.14 5.96
N ASP A 194 -26.39 -10.99 5.44
CA ASP A 194 -26.26 -9.69 6.08
C ASP A 194 -27.62 -9.01 6.18
N ARG A 195 -28.30 -9.26 7.31
CA ARG A 195 -29.67 -8.82 7.62
C ARG A 195 -30.69 -9.20 6.52
N HIS A 196 -30.86 -8.33 5.54
CA HIS A 196 -31.86 -8.43 4.47
C HIS A 196 -31.25 -8.66 3.08
N HIS A 197 -29.93 -8.74 2.97
CA HIS A 197 -29.24 -9.01 1.71
C HIS A 197 -28.10 -10.00 1.91
N VAL A 198 -27.63 -10.59 0.81
CA VAL A 198 -26.41 -11.41 0.82
C VAL A 198 -25.21 -10.48 0.74
N ARG A 199 -24.21 -10.71 1.57
CA ARG A 199 -22.92 -10.06 1.46
C ARG A 199 -21.94 -11.00 0.77
N VAL A 200 -21.42 -10.58 -0.37
CA VAL A 200 -20.44 -11.29 -1.19
C VAL A 200 -19.09 -10.60 -1.04
N THR A 201 -18.06 -11.37 -0.73
CA THR A 201 -16.69 -10.89 -0.66
C THR A 201 -15.78 -11.76 -1.52
N ILE A 202 -14.74 -11.14 -2.07
CA ILE A 202 -13.70 -11.78 -2.86
C ILE A 202 -12.41 -11.61 -2.08
N ALA A 203 -11.71 -12.71 -1.83
CA ALA A 203 -10.39 -12.71 -1.23
C ALA A 203 -9.34 -12.90 -2.34
N PRO A 204 -8.60 -11.84 -2.73
CA PRO A 204 -7.53 -11.95 -3.71
C PRO A 204 -6.40 -12.84 -3.19
N GLU A 205 -5.92 -13.78 -3.99
CA GLU A 205 -4.84 -14.71 -3.62
C GLU A 205 -3.58 -14.47 -4.48
N GLY A 206 -2.39 -14.83 -3.96
CA GLY A 206 -1.12 -14.74 -4.71
C GLY A 206 -0.46 -13.35 -4.72
N THR A 207 0.74 -13.26 -5.32
CA THR A 207 1.54 -12.02 -5.42
C THR A 207 1.13 -11.10 -6.55
N GLN A 208 0.37 -11.62 -7.53
CA GLN A 208 -0.29 -10.84 -8.57
C GLN A 208 -1.76 -11.22 -8.59
N VAL A 209 -2.62 -10.23 -8.78
CA VAL A 209 -4.08 -10.40 -8.78
C VAL A 209 -4.63 -9.91 -10.10
N THR A 210 -5.41 -10.78 -10.76
CA THR A 210 -6.18 -10.42 -11.95
C THR A 210 -7.49 -9.75 -11.55
N TYR A 211 -8.07 -8.98 -12.46
CA TYR A 211 -9.29 -8.23 -12.20
C TYR A 211 -10.12 -8.10 -13.47
N GLN A 212 -11.41 -7.88 -13.29
CA GLN A 212 -12.35 -7.60 -14.35
C GLN A 212 -12.73 -6.11 -14.34
N LEU A 213 -12.91 -5.56 -15.53
CA LEU A 213 -13.35 -4.19 -15.73
C LEU A 213 -14.76 -4.17 -16.34
N TYR A 214 -15.67 -3.47 -15.68
CA TYR A 214 -17.02 -3.22 -16.18
C TYR A 214 -17.22 -1.73 -16.39
N ARG A 215 -18.05 -1.38 -17.38
CA ARG A 215 -18.51 0.00 -17.60
C ARG A 215 -19.97 0.08 -17.20
N GLU A 216 -20.28 1.01 -16.30
CA GLU A 216 -21.66 1.31 -15.94
C GLU A 216 -22.21 2.28 -16.97
N TYR A 217 -23.21 1.83 -17.74
CA TYR A 217 -24.00 2.68 -18.63
C TYR A 217 -25.23 3.14 -17.86
N ARG A 218 -25.52 4.45 -17.85
CA ARG A 218 -26.87 4.90 -17.49
C ARG A 218 -27.81 4.51 -18.63
N GLY A 219 -28.77 3.63 -18.32
CA GLY A 219 -29.97 3.44 -19.11
C GLY A 219 -30.98 4.57 -18.91
#